data_AF-A0A7K4HCA7-F1
#
_entry.id   AF-A0A7K4HCA7-F1
#
_cell.length_a   1.000
_cell.length_b   1.000
_cell.length_c   1.000
_cell.angle_alpha   90.00
_cell.angle_beta   90.00
_cell.angle_gamma   90.00
#
_symmetry.space_group_name_H-M   'P 1'
#
loop_
_entity.id
_entity.type
_entity.pdbx_description
1 polymer ?
#
loop_
_entity_poly.entity_id
_entity_poly.type
_entity_poly.pdbx_seq_one_letter_code
_entity_poly.pdbx_strand_id
1 'polypeptide(L)'
;MWPKGFKFFREFSKDLQTLFMFNTVKDFPEGLTYYDLKKFGNIPHSKVYRMMKELAEEGFLSIKDDVSKDTGRPKHLYFLTDKGESKLSDLRQKIGKIFEFIKLRFPESGIEFDHEEFLKEATFSVWSSPVEYIMQKDVPNKEKLNILTYMEKDVNNILVKIRKEKEKLQKLIALKSEV
;
A
#
# COMPACT_ATOMS: atom_id res chain seq x y z
N MET A 1 -23.20 4.78 -11.49
CA MET A 1 -22.04 5.51 -12.08
C MET A 1 -21.68 6.64 -11.15
N TRP A 2 -20.41 6.75 -10.74
CA TRP A 2 -19.96 7.84 -9.86
C TRP A 2 -19.93 9.18 -10.61
N PRO A 3 -20.24 10.32 -9.96
CA PRO A 3 -20.23 11.62 -10.61
C PRO A 3 -18.87 12.00 -11.19
N LYS A 4 -18.84 12.74 -12.31
CA LYS A 4 -17.61 13.39 -12.79
C LYS A 4 -17.08 14.32 -11.69
N GLY A 5 -15.84 14.08 -11.24
CA GLY A 5 -15.23 14.84 -10.15
C GLY A 5 -15.29 14.16 -8.77
N PHE A 6 -15.82 12.93 -8.67
CA PHE A 6 -15.74 12.14 -7.44
C PHE A 6 -14.27 11.79 -7.11
N LYS A 7 -13.69 12.51 -6.14
CA LYS A 7 -12.27 12.37 -5.72
C LYS A 7 -12.05 11.41 -4.57
N PHE A 8 -13.12 10.86 -3.98
CA PHE A 8 -13.06 10.03 -2.77
C PHE A 8 -11.99 8.94 -2.83
N PHE A 9 -12.00 8.06 -3.85
CA PHE A 9 -11.03 6.97 -3.94
C PHE A 9 -9.57 7.46 -4.06
N ARG A 10 -9.37 8.60 -4.71
CA ARG A 10 -8.04 9.21 -4.83
C ARG A 10 -7.56 9.75 -3.49
N GLU A 11 -8.43 10.45 -2.77
CA GLU A 11 -8.12 11.00 -1.45
C GLU A 11 -7.92 9.89 -0.42
N PHE A 12 -8.80 8.90 -0.40
CA PHE A 12 -8.69 7.71 0.43
C PHE A 12 -7.38 6.95 0.19
N SER A 13 -7.01 6.75 -1.09
CA SER A 13 -5.75 6.08 -1.43
C SER A 13 -4.52 6.87 -0.97
N LYS A 14 -4.56 8.21 -1.05
CA LYS A 14 -3.50 9.07 -0.51
C LYS A 14 -3.42 8.96 1.02
N ASP A 15 -4.55 9.04 1.70
CA ASP A 15 -4.60 8.92 3.17
C ASP A 15 -4.03 7.57 3.64
N LEU A 16 -4.38 6.47 2.97
CA LEU A 16 -3.80 5.15 3.23
C LEU A 16 -2.29 5.11 2.99
N GLN A 17 -1.81 5.68 1.88
CA GLN A 17 -0.37 5.74 1.58
C GLN A 17 0.40 6.51 2.66
N THR A 18 -0.14 7.65 3.12
CA THR A 18 0.47 8.42 4.19
C THR A 18 0.45 7.66 5.51
N LEU A 19 -0.66 6.99 5.85
CA LEU A 19 -0.76 6.14 7.05
C LEU A 19 0.29 5.04 7.04
N PHE A 20 0.43 4.32 5.92
CA PHE A 20 1.45 3.29 5.76
C PHE A 20 2.85 3.87 5.94
N MET A 21 3.11 5.10 5.45
CA MET A 21 4.44 5.71 5.58
C MET A 21 4.77 5.99 7.04
N PHE A 22 3.84 6.61 7.75
CA PHE A 22 4.05 6.97 9.14
C PHE A 22 4.18 5.74 10.04
N ASN A 23 3.37 4.70 9.85
CA ASN A 23 3.55 3.43 10.55
C ASN A 23 4.94 2.82 10.23
N THR A 24 5.35 2.84 8.95
CA THR A 24 6.68 2.33 8.56
C THR A 24 7.81 3.12 9.21
N VAL A 25 7.74 4.45 9.25
CA VAL A 25 8.77 5.27 9.92
C VAL A 25 8.80 4.98 11.42
N LYS A 26 7.64 4.77 12.04
CA LYS A 26 7.50 4.49 13.48
C LYS A 26 8.15 3.16 13.89
N ASP A 27 8.15 2.17 13.01
CA ASP A 27 8.80 0.88 13.25
C ASP A 27 10.35 0.94 13.22
N PHE A 28 10.92 2.09 12.82
CA PHE A 28 12.36 2.32 12.73
C PHE A 28 12.75 3.42 13.73
N PRO A 29 12.88 3.11 15.05
CA PRO A 29 13.14 4.11 16.08
C PRO A 29 14.51 4.81 15.92
N GLU A 30 15.47 4.16 15.27
CA GLU A 30 16.78 4.73 14.94
C GLU A 30 16.76 5.61 13.69
N GLY A 31 15.60 5.74 13.05
CA GLY A 31 15.39 6.50 11.83
C GLY A 31 15.31 5.59 10.61
N LEU A 32 14.36 5.89 9.74
CA LEU A 32 14.16 5.17 8.50
C LEU A 32 15.05 5.75 7.41
N THR A 33 15.88 4.94 6.76
CA THR A 33 16.57 5.37 5.53
C THR A 33 15.74 5.06 4.29
N TYR A 34 16.00 5.79 3.21
CA TYR A 34 15.45 5.42 1.91
C TYR A 34 15.88 4.00 1.45
N TYR A 35 17.04 3.51 1.89
CA TYR A 35 17.51 2.17 1.54
C TYR A 35 16.68 1.08 2.22
N ASP A 36 16.20 1.31 3.43
CA ASP A 36 15.30 0.38 4.12
C ASP A 36 13.98 0.23 3.39
N LEU A 37 13.49 1.32 2.80
CA LEU A 37 12.29 1.30 1.96
C LEU A 37 12.45 0.44 0.70
N LYS A 38 13.68 0.21 0.21
CA LYS A 38 13.92 -0.69 -0.94
C LYS A 38 13.61 -2.16 -0.63
N LYS A 39 13.59 -2.54 0.65
CA LYS A 39 13.31 -3.92 1.08
C LYS A 39 11.84 -4.30 0.88
N PHE A 40 10.94 -3.32 0.73
CA PHE A 40 9.50 -3.53 0.54
C PHE A 40 9.08 -3.74 -0.93
N GLY A 41 9.96 -4.30 -1.77
CA GLY A 41 9.63 -4.81 -3.11
C GLY A 41 9.59 -3.75 -4.23
N ASN A 42 8.82 -4.05 -5.29
CA ASN A 42 8.74 -3.29 -6.56
C ASN A 42 7.98 -1.95 -6.48
N ILE A 43 8.17 -1.19 -5.41
CA ILE A 43 7.58 0.15 -5.29
C ILE A 43 8.34 1.10 -6.23
N PRO A 44 7.65 1.97 -7.01
CA PRO A 44 8.31 3.00 -7.78
C PRO A 44 9.10 3.93 -6.86
N HIS A 45 10.41 3.71 -6.83
CA HIS A 45 11.40 4.40 -6.02
C HIS A 45 11.25 5.92 -6.02
N SER A 46 11.04 6.51 -7.21
CA SER A 46 10.83 7.94 -7.37
C SER A 46 9.57 8.47 -6.68
N LYS A 47 8.50 7.66 -6.58
CA LYS A 47 7.26 8.05 -5.89
C LYS A 47 7.45 8.08 -4.39
N VAL A 48 8.10 7.06 -3.82
CA VAL A 48 8.39 6.99 -2.39
C VAL A 48 9.32 8.12 -1.98
N TYR A 49 10.39 8.36 -2.74
CA TYR A 49 11.29 9.48 -2.49
C TYR A 49 10.56 10.83 -2.50
N ARG A 50 9.73 11.07 -3.52
CA ARG A 50 8.95 12.31 -3.61
C ARG A 50 7.99 12.46 -2.43
N MET A 51 7.30 11.39 -2.05
CA MET A 51 6.37 11.42 -0.93
C MET A 51 7.08 11.70 0.40
N MET A 52 8.23 11.05 0.66
CA MET A 52 9.04 11.30 1.86
C MET A 52 9.54 12.74 1.91
N LYS A 53 9.96 13.27 0.76
CA LYS A 53 10.39 14.66 0.64
C LYS A 53 9.24 15.64 0.91
N GLU A 54 8.06 15.43 0.29
CA GLU A 54 6.86 16.23 0.52
C GLU A 54 6.45 16.22 2.01
N LEU A 55 6.43 15.05 2.65
CA LEU A 55 6.10 14.93 4.07
C LEU A 55 7.12 15.62 5.00
N ALA A 56 8.40 15.65 4.61
CA ALA A 56 9.43 16.40 5.32
C ALA A 56 9.27 17.92 5.13
N GLU A 57 9.00 18.37 3.90
CA GLU A 57 8.72 19.79 3.58
C GLU A 57 7.48 20.30 4.31
N GLU A 58 6.46 19.45 4.46
CA GLU A 58 5.25 19.74 5.23
C GLU A 58 5.46 19.68 6.76
N GLY A 59 6.64 19.25 7.23
CA GLY A 59 7.02 19.17 8.63
C GLY A 59 6.45 17.97 9.40
N PHE A 60 5.91 16.98 8.69
CA PHE A 60 5.45 15.72 9.29
C PHE A 60 6.60 14.75 9.57
N LEU A 61 7.69 14.86 8.80
CA LEU A 61 8.93 14.12 9.02
C LEU A 61 10.06 15.10 9.32
N SER A 62 10.97 14.72 10.22
CA SER A 62 12.26 15.38 10.41
C SER A 62 13.36 14.56 9.74
N ILE A 63 14.37 15.26 9.22
CA ILE A 63 15.54 14.64 8.58
C ILE A 63 16.75 14.88 9.47
N LYS A 64 17.48 13.81 9.80
CA LYS A 64 18.82 13.91 10.39
C LYS A 64 19.81 13.26 9.44
N ASP A 65 20.95 13.92 9.25
CA ASP A 65 22.04 13.33 8.49
C ASP A 65 22.84 12.40 9.40
N ASP A 66 22.90 11.13 9.03
CA ASP A 66 23.86 10.20 9.59
C ASP A 66 25.10 10.17 8.70
N VAL A 67 26.22 10.59 9.29
CA VAL A 67 27.55 10.43 8.70
C VAL A 67 28.13 9.14 9.26
N SER A 68 27.57 7.99 8.84
CA SER A 68 28.15 6.71 9.23
C SER A 68 29.61 6.66 8.75
N LYS A 69 30.55 6.52 9.69
CA LYS A 69 32.00 6.50 9.42
C LYS A 69 32.41 5.36 8.47
N ASP A 70 31.55 4.36 8.29
CA ASP A 70 31.86 3.13 7.55
C ASP A 70 31.58 3.17 6.03
N THR A 71 30.81 4.15 5.52
CA THR A 71 30.46 4.17 4.07
C THR A 71 30.72 5.49 3.35
N GLY A 72 31.13 6.54 4.07
CA GLY A 72 31.51 7.85 3.50
C GLY A 72 30.39 8.61 2.77
N ARG A 73 29.19 8.03 2.64
CA ARG A 73 28.02 8.66 2.01
C ARG A 73 27.03 9.08 3.10
N PRO A 74 26.60 10.35 3.10
CA PRO A 74 25.57 10.81 4.03
C PRO A 74 24.28 10.03 3.79
N LYS A 75 23.67 9.56 4.88
CA LYS A 75 22.35 8.93 4.86
C LYS A 75 21.35 9.88 5.53
N HIS A 76 20.26 10.17 4.83
CA HIS A 76 19.13 10.88 5.42
C HIS A 76 18.28 9.88 6.20
N LEU A 77 18.24 10.07 7.52
CA LEU A 77 17.35 9.36 8.43
C LEU A 77 16.09 10.19 8.63
N TYR A 78 14.94 9.56 8.41
CA TYR A 78 13.65 10.17 8.60
C TYR A 78 13.03 9.72 9.92
N PHE A 79 12.50 10.67 10.67
CA PHE A 79 11.79 10.45 11.93
C PHE A 79 10.42 11.11 11.88
N LEU A 80 9.42 10.49 12.49
CA LEU A 80 8.10 11.09 12.64
C LEU A 80 8.17 12.23 13.66
N THR A 81 7.62 13.40 13.32
CA THR A 81 7.52 14.54 14.25
C THR A 81 6.24 14.45 15.07
N ASP A 82 6.10 15.28 16.12
CA ASP A 82 4.83 15.40 16.86
C ASP A 82 3.66 15.78 15.94
N LYS A 83 3.94 16.63 14.94
CA LYS A 83 2.97 16.99 13.90
C LYS A 83 2.59 15.76 13.05
N GLY A 84 3.57 14.93 12.71
CA GLY A 84 3.38 13.65 12.02
C GLY A 84 2.55 12.66 12.83
N GLU A 85 2.83 12.51 14.14
CA GLU A 85 2.07 11.66 15.06
C GLU A 85 0.61 12.13 15.21
N SER A 86 0.39 13.44 15.35
CA SER A 86 -0.97 14.00 15.37
C SER A 86 -1.71 13.69 14.06
N LYS A 87 -1.03 13.86 12.92
CA LYS A 87 -1.62 13.55 11.61
C LYS A 87 -1.90 12.06 11.44
N LEU A 88 -1.04 11.19 11.97
CA LEU A 88 -1.26 9.74 11.97
C LEU A 88 -2.52 9.37 12.77
N SER A 89 -2.71 9.98 13.94
CA SER A 89 -3.94 9.82 14.73
C SER A 89 -5.18 10.24 13.94
N ASP A 90 -5.14 11.41 13.28
CA ASP A 90 -6.24 11.90 12.45
C ASP A 90 -6.55 10.94 11.28
N LEU A 91 -5.53 10.40 10.63
CA LEU A 91 -5.67 9.44 9.53
C LEU A 91 -6.35 8.15 10.00
N ARG A 92 -5.93 7.61 11.15
CA ARG A 92 -6.55 6.42 11.76
C ARG A 92 -8.03 6.66 12.06
N GLN A 93 -8.38 7.79 12.65
CA GLN A 93 -9.79 8.13 12.91
C GLN A 93 -10.59 8.31 11.61
N LYS A 94 -10.04 9.01 10.62
CA LYS A 94 -10.71 9.27 9.34
C LYS A 94 -10.98 7.98 8.58
N ILE A 95 -9.98 7.12 8.45
CA ILE A 95 -10.08 5.85 7.72
C ILE A 95 -10.93 4.86 8.51
N GLY A 96 -10.79 4.81 9.84
CA GLY A 96 -11.61 3.97 10.72
C GLY A 96 -13.10 4.21 10.53
N LYS A 97 -13.53 5.49 10.48
CA LYS A 97 -14.92 5.86 10.19
C LYS A 97 -15.42 5.33 8.83
N ILE A 98 -14.55 5.28 7.83
CA ILE A 98 -14.89 4.73 6.50
C ILE A 98 -15.06 3.21 6.60
N PHE A 99 -14.18 2.51 7.30
CA PHE A 99 -14.28 1.06 7.51
C PHE A 99 -15.52 0.68 8.33
N GLU A 100 -15.82 1.41 9.39
CA GLU A 100 -17.05 1.24 10.17
C GLU A 100 -18.31 1.45 9.31
N PHE A 101 -18.32 2.50 8.48
CA PHE A 101 -19.42 2.71 7.53
C PHE A 101 -19.58 1.53 6.55
N ILE A 102 -18.48 0.97 6.04
CA ILE A 102 -18.50 -0.19 5.14
C ILE A 102 -19.03 -1.42 5.89
N LYS A 103 -18.58 -1.71 7.11
CA LYS A 103 -19.05 -2.83 7.93
C LYS A 103 -20.56 -2.75 8.15
N LEU A 104 -21.06 -1.58 8.56
CA LEU A 104 -22.49 -1.35 8.77
C LEU A 104 -23.31 -1.55 7.49
N ARG A 105 -22.76 -1.20 6.32
CA ARG A 105 -23.47 -1.29 5.04
C ARG A 105 -23.46 -2.68 4.42
N PHE A 106 -22.47 -3.51 4.77
CA PHE A 106 -22.25 -4.84 4.22
C PHE A 106 -22.02 -5.89 5.33
N PRO A 107 -23.00 -6.10 6.24
CA PRO A 107 -22.86 -6.97 7.40
C PRO A 107 -22.72 -8.46 7.03
N GLU A 108 -23.17 -8.86 5.84
CA GLU A 108 -23.22 -10.26 5.39
C GLU A 108 -21.86 -10.83 4.95
N SER A 109 -20.78 -10.04 4.99
CA SER A 109 -19.48 -10.48 4.48
C SER A 109 -18.88 -11.67 5.25
N GLY A 110 -19.33 -11.94 6.49
CA GLY A 110 -18.90 -13.08 7.31
C GLY A 110 -17.40 -13.08 7.67
N ILE A 111 -16.65 -12.07 7.22
CA ILE A 111 -15.22 -11.90 7.46
C ILE A 111 -15.07 -11.01 8.69
N GLU A 112 -14.47 -11.56 9.74
CA GLU A 112 -14.03 -10.79 10.89
C GLU A 112 -12.82 -9.94 10.49
N PHE A 113 -13.07 -8.67 10.16
CA PHE A 113 -12.00 -7.71 9.81
C PHE A 113 -11.73 -6.78 10.99
N ASP A 114 -10.61 -7.00 11.70
CA ASP A 114 -10.10 -6.03 12.67
C ASP A 114 -9.41 -4.87 11.96
N HIS A 115 -10.22 -3.89 11.62
CA HIS A 115 -9.75 -2.68 10.97
C HIS A 115 -8.92 -1.78 11.90
N GLU A 116 -9.04 -1.89 13.22
CA GLU A 116 -8.25 -1.07 14.15
C GLU A 116 -6.81 -1.57 14.21
N GLU A 117 -6.62 -2.88 14.33
CA GLU A 117 -5.33 -3.54 14.25
C GLU A 117 -4.66 -3.21 12.91
N PHE A 118 -5.39 -3.36 11.80
CA PHE A 118 -4.90 -2.97 10.48
C PHE A 118 -4.42 -1.51 10.43
N LEU A 119 -5.17 -0.56 10.98
CA LEU A 119 -4.78 0.86 10.95
C LEU A 119 -3.58 1.19 11.86
N LYS A 120 -3.35 0.37 12.90
CA LYS A 120 -2.20 0.52 13.79
C LYS A 120 -0.94 -0.05 13.18
N GLU A 121 -1.03 -1.19 12.51
CA GLU A 121 0.14 -2.00 12.13
C GLU A 121 0.46 -1.99 10.63
N ALA A 122 -0.48 -1.57 9.77
CA ALA A 122 -0.23 -1.62 8.34
C ALA A 122 0.92 -0.67 7.94
N THR A 123 1.96 -1.25 7.34
CA THR A 123 3.14 -0.54 6.83
C THR A 123 3.18 -0.58 5.30
N PHE A 124 4.22 0.01 4.71
CA PHE A 124 4.50 -0.09 3.27
C PHE A 124 4.75 -1.53 2.79
N SER A 125 4.89 -2.50 3.70
CA SER A 125 4.91 -3.93 3.36
C SER A 125 3.70 -4.37 2.53
N VAL A 126 2.55 -3.70 2.62
CA VAL A 126 1.38 -4.02 1.77
C VAL A 126 1.64 -3.77 0.27
N TRP A 127 2.69 -3.01 -0.07
CA TRP A 127 3.15 -2.80 -1.44
C TRP A 127 4.27 -3.75 -1.87
N SER A 128 4.82 -4.54 -0.95
CA SER A 128 5.68 -5.65 -1.34
C SER A 128 4.90 -6.61 -2.24
N SER A 129 5.61 -7.30 -3.13
CA SER A 129 4.93 -8.29 -3.98
C SER A 129 4.15 -9.22 -3.06
N PRO A 130 2.83 -9.44 -3.26
CA PRO A 130 2.06 -10.34 -2.42
C PRO A 130 2.71 -11.73 -2.29
N VAL A 131 3.45 -12.13 -3.32
CA VAL A 131 4.31 -13.33 -3.31
C VAL A 131 5.49 -13.18 -2.34
N GLU A 132 6.27 -12.09 -2.42
CA GLU A 132 7.40 -11.84 -1.51
C GLU A 132 6.94 -11.77 -0.05
N TYR A 133 5.82 -11.11 0.22
CA TYR A 133 5.21 -11.04 1.54
C TYR A 133 4.92 -12.43 2.12
N ILE A 134 4.31 -13.32 1.33
CA ILE A 134 4.04 -14.70 1.76
C ILE A 134 5.34 -15.47 2.00
N MET A 135 6.34 -15.29 1.14
CA MET A 135 7.63 -15.96 1.28
C MET A 135 8.36 -15.56 2.57
N GLN A 136 8.20 -14.32 3.02
CA GLN A 136 8.83 -13.78 4.23
C GLN A 136 8.11 -14.14 5.54
N LYS A 137 6.86 -14.62 5.51
CA LYS A 137 6.12 -14.99 6.73
C LYS A 137 6.80 -16.12 7.50
N ASP A 138 6.76 -16.05 8.83
CA ASP A 138 7.19 -17.13 9.72
C ASP A 138 6.08 -18.18 9.89
N VAL A 139 5.78 -18.90 8.80
CA VAL A 139 4.79 -19.98 8.75
C VAL A 139 5.35 -21.17 7.96
N PRO A 140 4.83 -22.40 8.15
CA PRO A 140 5.33 -23.57 7.44
C PRO A 140 5.25 -23.43 5.90
N ASN A 141 6.24 -23.98 5.18
CA ASN A 141 6.29 -23.92 3.72
C ASN A 141 5.05 -24.49 3.02
N LYS A 142 4.41 -25.50 3.62
CA LYS A 142 3.15 -26.08 3.11
C LYS A 142 2.00 -25.06 3.11
N GLU A 143 1.94 -24.22 4.14
CA GLU A 143 0.94 -23.16 4.25
C GLU A 143 1.21 -22.06 3.22
N LYS A 144 2.47 -21.63 3.07
CA LYS A 144 2.88 -20.68 2.01
C LYS A 144 2.47 -21.17 0.62
N LEU A 145 2.75 -22.45 0.31
CA LEU A 145 2.39 -23.05 -0.97
C LEU A 145 0.88 -23.00 -1.21
N ASN A 146 0.07 -23.37 -0.22
CA ASN A 146 -1.39 -23.32 -0.32
C ASN A 146 -1.88 -21.90 -0.65
N ILE A 147 -1.38 -20.88 0.07
CA ILE A 147 -1.77 -19.48 -0.17
C ILE A 147 -1.40 -19.06 -1.59
N LEU A 148 -0.19 -19.36 -2.06
CA LEU A 148 0.24 -19.04 -3.42
C LEU A 148 -0.61 -19.73 -4.48
N THR A 149 -0.99 -21.00 -4.28
CA THR A 149 -1.90 -21.72 -5.18
C THR A 149 -3.28 -21.05 -5.27
N TYR A 150 -3.84 -20.58 -4.15
CA TYR A 150 -5.11 -19.85 -4.17
C TYR A 150 -4.99 -18.53 -4.94
N MET A 151 -3.92 -17.77 -4.71
CA MET A 151 -3.67 -16.53 -5.45
C MET A 151 -3.52 -16.76 -6.96
N GLU A 152 -2.78 -17.80 -7.36
CA GLU A 152 -2.63 -18.18 -8.76
C GLU A 152 -3.99 -18.47 -9.40
N LYS A 153 -4.85 -19.21 -8.69
CA LYS A 153 -6.21 -19.52 -9.16
C LYS A 153 -7.04 -18.24 -9.37
N ASP A 154 -6.98 -17.30 -8.43
CA ASP A 154 -7.72 -16.03 -8.53
C ASP A 154 -7.23 -15.18 -9.72
N VAL A 155 -5.92 -15.08 -9.90
CA VAL A 155 -5.32 -14.39 -11.05
C VAL A 155 -5.76 -15.05 -12.36
N ASN A 156 -5.72 -16.38 -12.44
CA ASN A 156 -6.17 -17.12 -13.61
C ASN A 156 -7.65 -16.88 -13.92
N ASN A 157 -8.51 -16.84 -12.91
CA ASN A 157 -9.93 -16.52 -13.09
C ASN A 157 -10.15 -15.11 -13.67
N ILE A 158 -9.38 -14.12 -13.20
CA ILE A 158 -9.42 -12.75 -13.74
C ILE A 158 -8.91 -12.74 -15.19
N LEU A 159 -7.80 -13.42 -15.48
CA LEU A 159 -7.23 -13.49 -16.82
C LEU A 159 -8.19 -14.13 -17.83
N VAL A 160 -8.92 -15.17 -17.44
CA VAL A 160 -9.96 -15.79 -18.28
C VAL A 160 -11.03 -14.77 -18.67
N LYS A 161 -11.52 -13.98 -17.71
CA LYS A 161 -12.51 -12.92 -17.98
C LYS A 161 -11.95 -11.87 -18.94
N ILE A 162 -10.72 -11.42 -18.73
CA ILE A 162 -10.05 -10.46 -19.61
C ILE A 162 -9.91 -11.00 -21.04
N ARG A 163 -9.44 -12.25 -21.19
CA ARG A 163 -9.28 -12.90 -22.51
C ARG A 163 -10.61 -12.97 -23.26
N LYS A 164 -11.69 -13.37 -22.57
CA LYS A 164 -13.05 -13.42 -23.15
C LYS A 164 -13.51 -12.06 -23.67
N GLU A 165 -13.30 -10.97 -22.92
CA GLU A 165 -13.68 -9.63 -23.38
C GLU A 165 -12.78 -9.13 -24.52
N LYS A 166 -11.47 -9.46 -24.51
CA LYS A 166 -10.58 -9.15 -25.64
C LYS A 166 -11.02 -9.84 -26.93
N GLU A 167 -11.39 -11.12 -26.89
CA GLU A 167 -11.89 -11.85 -28.05
C GLU A 167 -13.16 -11.24 -28.62
N LYS A 168 -14.11 -10.84 -27.76
CA LYS A 168 -15.32 -10.13 -28.20
C LYS A 168 -14.99 -8.82 -28.91
N LEU A 169 -14.08 -8.03 -28.34
CA LEU A 169 -13.65 -6.76 -28.95
C LEU A 169 -12.97 -6.99 -30.30
N GLN A 170 -12.12 -8.01 -30.41
CA GLN A 170 -11.47 -8.36 -31.68
C GLN A 170 -12.48 -8.72 -32.76
N LYS A 171 -13.52 -9.51 -32.43
CA LYS A 171 -14.60 -9.84 -33.36
C LYS A 171 -15.37 -8.59 -33.81
N LEU A 172 -15.69 -7.70 -32.88
CA LEU A 172 -16.39 -6.44 -33.19
C LEU A 172 -15.56 -5.49 -34.07
N ILE A 173 -14.24 -5.46 -33.87
CA ILE A 173 -13.32 -4.68 -34.72
C ILE A 173 -13.30 -5.28 -36.13
N ALA A 174 -13.13 -6.61 -36.25
CA ALA A 174 -13.11 -7.30 -37.54
C ALA A 174 -14.39 -7.06 -38.36
N LEU A 175 -15.56 -7.17 -37.71
CA LEU A 175 -16.88 -6.90 -38.31
C LEU A 175 -17.06 -5.45 -38.80
N LYS A 176 -16.39 -4.47 -38.18
CA LYS A 176 -16.44 -3.07 -38.60
C LYS A 176 -15.46 -2.71 -39.71
N SER A 177 -14.43 -3.52 -39.93
CA SER A 177 -13.47 -3.37 -41.03
C SER A 177 -13.91 -4.04 -42.33
N GLU A 178 -15.02 -4.79 -42.32
CA GLU A 178 -15.61 -5.46 -43.49
C GLU A 178 -16.84 -4.72 -44.07
N VAL A 179 -17.16 -3.52 -43.54
CA VAL A 179 -18.22 -2.61 -44.02
C VAL A 179 -17.58 -1.29 -44.46
#